data_AF-M0NCC0-F1
#
_entry.id   AF-M0NCC0-F1
#
_cell.length_a   1.000
_cell.length_b   1.000
_cell.length_c   1.000
_cell.angle_alpha   90.00
_cell.angle_beta   90.00
_cell.angle_gamma   90.00
#
_symmetry.space_group_name_H-M   'P 1'
#
loop_
_entity.id
_entity.type
_entity.pdbx_description
1 polymer ?
#
loop_
_entity_poly.entity_id
_entity_poly.type
_entity_poly.pdbx_seq_one_letter_code
_entity_poly.pdbx_strand_id
1 'polypeptide(L)'
;MGRKRQFTERDCLDALREAASELGHSPTQKEYENLGRSPSQYTIRERFGSWNHAKESAGLETNPGKTPFPCYTQNNEGYMFWATTIDGTQVNVFEHRLLAAAKYGLDAIKGKHVHHKDGHQFHNTFENIEVVSRTEHKARHKQMRRELANHSLSDYSESKE
;
A
#
# COMPACT_ATOMS: atom_id res chain seq x y z
N MET A 1 -25.83 14.24 -4.86
CA MET A 1 -25.05 15.27 -5.58
C MET A 1 -23.60 15.15 -5.13
N GLY A 2 -22.67 14.83 -6.04
CA GLY A 2 -21.25 14.71 -5.71
C GLY A 2 -20.67 16.05 -5.28
N ARG A 3 -19.86 16.06 -4.22
CA ARG A 3 -19.20 17.26 -3.69
C ARG A 3 -18.40 17.91 -4.83
N LYS A 4 -18.77 19.13 -5.25
CA LYS A 4 -18.00 19.91 -6.23
C LYS A 4 -16.56 19.96 -5.75
N ARG A 5 -15.62 19.43 -6.54
CA ARG A 5 -14.19 19.54 -6.23
C ARG A 5 -13.84 21.03 -6.31
N GLN A 6 -13.58 21.63 -5.15
CA GLN A 6 -13.46 23.08 -4.98
C GLN A 6 -12.30 23.70 -5.77
N PHE A 7 -11.25 22.93 -6.04
CA PHE A 7 -10.04 23.38 -6.73
C PHE A 7 -9.85 22.61 -8.03
N THR A 8 -9.45 23.30 -9.09
CA THR A 8 -9.12 22.75 -10.42
C THR A 8 -7.68 22.23 -10.48
N GLU A 9 -7.30 21.58 -11.58
CA GLU A 9 -5.89 21.19 -11.80
C GLU A 9 -4.99 22.40 -11.87
N ARG A 10 -5.44 23.46 -12.56
CA ARG A 10 -4.71 24.72 -12.65
C ARG A 10 -4.45 25.33 -11.27
N ASP A 11 -5.46 25.40 -10.41
CA ASP A 11 -5.30 25.93 -9.04
C ASP A 11 -4.24 25.16 -8.25
N CYS A 12 -4.16 23.85 -8.43
CA CYS A 12 -3.14 23.01 -7.80
C CYS A 12 -1.74 23.27 -8.36
N LEU A 13 -1.59 23.43 -9.68
CA LEU A 13 -0.29 23.68 -10.32
C LEU A 13 0.24 25.07 -9.97
N ASP A 14 -0.63 26.08 -9.96
CA ASP A 14 -0.26 27.45 -9.63
C ASP A 14 0.18 27.53 -8.15
N ALA A 15 -0.56 26.88 -7.23
CA ALA A 15 -0.16 26.81 -5.83
C ALA A 15 1.20 26.11 -5.61
N LEU A 16 1.51 25.05 -6.38
CA LEU A 16 2.81 24.38 -6.33
C LEU A 16 3.95 25.28 -6.82
N ARG A 17 3.73 26.02 -7.91
CA ARG A 17 4.73 26.94 -8.47
C ARG A 17 4.99 28.11 -7.54
N GLU A 18 3.95 28.66 -6.93
CA GLU A 18 4.10 29.71 -5.92
C GLU A 18 4.86 29.22 -4.70
N ALA A 19 4.54 28.02 -4.19
CA ALA A 19 5.29 27.41 -3.10
C ALA A 19 6.77 27.20 -3.46
N ALA A 20 7.05 26.76 -4.68
CA ALA A 20 8.42 26.61 -5.16
C ALA A 20 9.16 27.95 -5.26
N SER A 21 8.47 29.00 -5.72
CA SER A 21 9.02 30.35 -5.78
C SER A 21 9.31 30.92 -4.40
N GLU A 22 8.48 30.63 -3.40
CA GLU A 22 8.66 31.09 -2.02
C GLU A 22 9.81 30.37 -1.31
N LEU A 23 9.94 29.05 -1.53
CA LEU A 23 11.00 28.24 -0.93
C LEU A 23 12.34 28.35 -1.69
N GLY A 24 12.31 28.83 -2.93
CA GLY A 24 13.47 28.85 -3.83
C GLY A 24 13.88 27.48 -4.36
N HIS A 25 13.09 26.44 -4.10
CA HIS A 25 13.29 25.09 -4.61
C HIS A 25 11.97 24.35 -4.73
N SER A 26 12.01 23.20 -5.40
CA SER A 26 10.86 22.32 -5.54
C SER A 26 10.39 21.81 -4.16
N PRO A 27 9.12 22.04 -3.75
CA PRO A 27 8.65 21.72 -2.40
C PRO A 27 8.57 20.22 -2.14
N THR A 28 8.91 19.82 -0.92
CA THR A 28 8.44 18.56 -0.34
C THR A 28 6.97 18.69 0.11
N GLN A 29 6.29 17.56 0.29
CA GLN A 29 4.92 17.51 0.84
C GLN A 29 4.81 18.25 2.18
N LYS A 30 5.81 18.04 3.06
CA LYS A 30 5.84 18.62 4.40
C LYS A 30 6.11 20.12 4.41
N GLU A 31 7.03 20.59 3.56
CA GLU A 31 7.25 22.04 3.40
C GLU A 31 6.02 22.73 2.86
N TYR A 32 5.37 22.16 1.84
CA TYR A 32 4.13 22.71 1.29
C TYR A 32 3.01 22.77 2.35
N GLU A 33 2.86 21.72 3.17
CA GLU A 33 1.91 21.71 4.28
C GLU A 33 2.22 22.78 5.33
N ASN A 34 3.49 22.99 5.66
CA ASN A 34 3.93 24.02 6.61
C ASN A 34 3.67 25.46 6.11
N LEU A 35 3.61 25.67 4.79
CA LEU A 35 3.20 26.96 4.21
C LEU A 35 1.69 27.26 4.43
N GLY A 36 0.90 26.28 4.89
CA GLY A 36 -0.53 26.46 5.16
C GLY A 36 -1.37 26.80 3.92
N ARG A 37 -0.87 26.45 2.72
CA ARG A 37 -1.48 26.83 1.44
C ARG A 37 -2.73 26.02 1.10
N SER A 38 -3.64 26.66 0.37
CA SER A 38 -4.76 26.03 -0.30
C SER A 38 -4.54 26.07 -1.81
N PRO A 39 -4.75 24.97 -2.56
CA PRO A 39 -5.29 23.68 -2.13
C PRO A 39 -4.31 22.89 -1.23
N SER A 40 -4.83 22.06 -0.32
CA SER A 40 -3.98 21.23 0.56
C SER A 40 -3.20 20.17 -0.23
N GLN A 41 -2.08 19.69 0.33
CA GLN A 41 -1.30 18.62 -0.29
C GLN A 41 -2.13 17.37 -0.64
N TYR A 42 -3.12 17.04 0.20
CA TYR A 42 -4.05 15.94 -0.05
C TYR A 42 -4.94 16.20 -1.27
N THR A 43 -5.45 17.43 -1.42
CA THR A 43 -6.28 17.82 -2.57
C THR A 43 -5.49 17.74 -3.88
N ILE A 44 -4.24 18.20 -3.86
CA ILE A 44 -3.33 18.11 -5.00
C ILE A 44 -3.10 16.63 -5.37
N ARG A 45 -2.77 15.78 -4.39
CA ARG A 45 -2.54 14.35 -4.65
C ARG A 45 -3.78 13.63 -5.18
N GLU A 46 -4.96 13.86 -4.61
CA GLU A 46 -6.21 13.27 -5.10
C GLU A 46 -6.52 13.67 -6.54
N ARG A 47 -6.11 14.87 -6.95
CA ARG A 47 -6.37 15.39 -8.29
C ARG A 47 -5.42 14.85 -9.35
N PHE A 48 -4.14 14.68 -9.00
CA PHE A 48 -3.08 14.23 -9.92
C PHE A 48 -2.70 12.75 -9.73
N GLY A 49 -3.30 12.03 -8.77
CA GLY A 49 -2.94 10.66 -8.41
C GLY A 49 -1.69 10.57 -7.52
N SER A 50 -0.65 11.35 -7.79
CA SER A 50 0.56 11.40 -6.96
C SER A 50 1.14 12.82 -6.83
N TRP A 51 1.89 13.06 -5.75
CA TRP A 51 2.58 14.34 -5.53
C TRP A 51 3.68 14.59 -6.56
N ASN A 52 4.43 13.55 -6.93
CA ASN A 52 5.46 13.67 -7.96
C ASN A 52 4.85 13.96 -9.33
N HIS A 53 3.70 13.36 -9.67
CA HIS A 53 3.00 13.67 -10.91
C HIS A 53 2.49 15.11 -10.95
N ALA A 54 2.00 15.63 -9.82
CA ALA A 54 1.62 17.04 -9.71
C ALA A 54 2.83 17.98 -9.88
N LYS A 55 3.97 17.65 -9.26
CA LYS A 55 5.22 18.42 -9.40
C LYS A 55 5.75 18.40 -10.83
N GLU A 56 5.75 17.24 -11.47
CA GLU A 56 6.16 17.09 -12.87
C GLU A 56 5.25 17.92 -13.79
N SER A 57 3.93 17.86 -13.59
CA SER A 57 2.95 18.69 -14.30
C SER A 57 3.14 20.20 -14.05
N ALA A 58 3.67 20.57 -12.88
CA ALA A 58 4.00 21.96 -12.54
C ALA A 58 5.35 22.41 -13.11
N GLY A 59 6.16 21.50 -13.67
CA GLY A 59 7.52 21.75 -14.14
C GLY A 59 8.56 21.78 -13.01
N LEU A 60 8.31 21.09 -11.91
CA LEU A 60 9.13 21.08 -10.70
C LEU A 60 9.88 19.75 -10.53
N GLU A 61 11.10 19.80 -9.99
CA GLU A 61 11.92 18.61 -9.74
C GLU A 61 11.22 17.62 -8.80
N THR A 62 11.17 16.34 -9.15
CA THR A 62 10.55 15.30 -8.32
C THR A 62 11.56 14.62 -7.40
N ASN A 63 11.08 13.99 -6.31
CA ASN A 63 11.91 13.14 -5.46
C ASN A 63 11.43 11.69 -5.63
N PRO A 64 11.98 10.92 -6.57
CA PRO A 64 11.72 9.49 -6.63
C PRO A 64 12.30 8.88 -5.36
N GLY A 65 11.44 8.33 -4.50
CA GLY A 65 11.86 7.72 -3.24
C GLY A 65 13.02 6.73 -3.44
N LYS A 66 13.89 6.60 -2.42
CA LYS A 66 15.02 5.67 -2.45
C LYS A 66 14.54 4.21 -2.49
N THR A 67 14.28 3.69 -3.69
CA THR A 67 14.50 2.28 -4.08
C THR A 67 14.36 2.18 -5.61
N PRO A 68 15.44 2.45 -6.37
CA PRO A 68 15.41 2.27 -7.83
C PRO A 68 15.30 0.79 -8.23
N PHE A 69 15.57 -0.14 -7.31
CA PHE A 69 15.45 -1.58 -7.53
C PHE A 69 14.35 -2.18 -6.64
N PRO A 70 13.54 -3.12 -7.18
CA PRO A 70 12.66 -3.92 -6.35
C PRO A 70 13.48 -4.63 -5.26
N CYS A 71 13.21 -4.35 -3.98
CA CYS A 71 13.82 -5.10 -2.90
C CYS A 71 12.87 -6.20 -2.44
N TYR A 72 13.36 -7.45 -2.43
CA TYR A 72 12.65 -8.57 -1.81
C TYR A 72 12.80 -8.46 -0.30
N THR A 73 11.68 -8.45 0.42
CA THR A 73 11.65 -8.27 1.88
C THR A 73 10.43 -8.94 2.49
N GLN A 74 10.37 -8.94 3.83
CA GLN A 74 9.27 -9.47 4.63
C GLN A 74 8.68 -8.34 5.51
N ASN A 75 7.36 -8.31 5.70
CA ASN A 75 6.74 -7.38 6.65
C ASN A 75 6.61 -8.01 8.05
N ASN A 76 6.20 -7.21 9.04
CA ASN A 76 6.01 -7.68 10.42
C ASN A 76 4.90 -8.76 10.56
N GLU A 77 4.09 -8.98 9.54
CA GLU A 77 3.05 -10.01 9.49
C GLU A 77 3.53 -11.29 8.75
N GLY A 78 4.80 -11.34 8.34
CA GLY A 78 5.41 -12.51 7.71
C GLY A 78 5.24 -12.62 6.20
N TYR A 79 4.57 -11.66 5.54
CA TYR A 79 4.39 -11.70 4.09
C TYR A 79 5.67 -11.33 3.35
N MET A 80 6.05 -12.16 2.39
CA MET A 80 7.13 -11.88 1.43
C MET A 80 6.61 -11.02 0.29
N PHE A 81 7.33 -9.94 -0.04
CA PHE A 81 6.97 -9.03 -1.11
C PHE A 81 8.19 -8.33 -1.72
N TRP A 82 8.04 -7.91 -2.97
CA TRP A 82 8.93 -6.94 -3.59
C TRP A 82 8.36 -5.54 -3.36
N ALA A 83 9.16 -4.63 -2.80
CA ALA A 83 8.84 -3.22 -2.72
C ALA A 83 9.54 -2.47 -3.86
N THR A 84 8.80 -1.72 -4.66
CA THR A 84 9.34 -0.87 -5.72
C THR A 84 8.66 0.48 -5.72
N THR A 85 9.26 1.47 -6.38
CA THR A 85 8.65 2.79 -6.58
C THR A 85 8.35 2.96 -8.07
N ILE A 86 7.08 3.21 -8.40
CA ILE A 86 6.62 3.51 -9.76
C ILE A 86 6.03 4.92 -9.74
N ASP A 87 6.58 5.83 -10.51
CA ASP A 87 6.14 7.24 -10.60
C ASP A 87 6.03 7.95 -9.24
N GLY A 88 6.98 7.66 -8.34
CA GLY A 88 6.99 8.18 -6.97
C GLY A 88 6.00 7.52 -6.00
N THR A 89 5.24 6.53 -6.46
CA THR A 89 4.31 5.76 -5.64
C THR A 89 4.97 4.45 -5.22
N GLN A 90 4.99 4.17 -3.92
CA GLN A 90 5.47 2.90 -3.40
C GLN A 90 4.44 1.80 -3.73
N VAL A 91 4.91 0.75 -4.38
CA VAL A 91 4.11 -0.41 -4.79
C VAL A 91 4.71 -1.66 -4.18
N ASN A 92 3.88 -2.46 -3.53
CA ASN A 92 4.26 -3.76 -2.99
C ASN A 92 3.65 -4.87 -3.85
N VAL A 93 4.50 -5.76 -4.35
CA VAL A 93 4.09 -6.95 -5.08
C VAL A 93 4.27 -8.15 -4.17
N PHE A 94 3.17 -8.67 -3.64
CA PHE A 94 3.19 -9.80 -2.72
C PHE A 94 3.37 -11.13 -3.45
N GLU A 95 4.32 -11.94 -2.98
CA GLU A 95 4.70 -13.20 -3.62
C GLU A 95 3.54 -14.19 -3.72
N HIS A 96 2.78 -14.38 -2.64
CA HIS A 96 1.60 -15.25 -2.63
C HIS A 96 0.55 -14.85 -3.67
N ARG A 97 0.46 -13.56 -4.03
CA ARG A 97 -0.49 -13.07 -5.03
C ARG A 97 0.00 -13.28 -6.46
N LEU A 98 1.32 -13.20 -6.69
CA LEU A 98 1.93 -13.64 -7.94
C LEU A 98 1.75 -15.15 -8.14
N LEU A 99 1.97 -15.93 -7.08
CA LEU A 99 1.77 -17.38 -7.11
C LEU A 99 0.30 -17.74 -7.40
N ALA A 100 -0.66 -17.01 -6.80
CA ALA A 100 -2.08 -17.18 -7.10
C ALA A 100 -2.43 -16.79 -8.55
N ALA A 101 -1.83 -15.73 -9.10
CA ALA A 101 -2.01 -15.36 -10.49
C ALA A 101 -1.49 -16.46 -11.44
N ALA A 102 -0.33 -17.05 -11.13
CA ALA A 102 0.23 -18.16 -11.89
C ALA A 102 -0.66 -19.42 -11.81
N LYS A 103 -1.26 -19.70 -10.65
CA LYS A 103 -2.11 -20.88 -10.43
C LYS A 103 -3.52 -20.76 -11.01
N TYR A 104 -4.17 -19.62 -10.81
CA TYR A 104 -5.61 -19.44 -11.05
C TYR A 104 -5.93 -18.49 -12.21
N GLY A 105 -4.96 -17.70 -12.68
CA GLY A 105 -5.17 -16.65 -13.66
C GLY A 105 -5.63 -15.32 -13.05
N LEU A 106 -5.37 -14.22 -13.76
CA LEU A 106 -5.63 -12.85 -13.29
C LEU A 106 -7.12 -12.58 -13.02
N ASP A 107 -8.01 -13.08 -13.88
CA ASP A 107 -9.45 -12.88 -13.73
C ASP A 107 -10.00 -13.59 -12.50
N ALA A 108 -9.50 -14.79 -12.19
CA ALA A 108 -9.96 -15.58 -11.05
C ALA A 108 -9.62 -14.91 -9.71
N ILE A 109 -8.54 -14.13 -9.65
CA ILE A 109 -8.07 -13.44 -8.43
C ILE A 109 -8.56 -11.99 -8.31
N LYS A 110 -9.18 -11.44 -9.37
CA LYS A 110 -9.64 -10.05 -9.39
C LYS A 110 -10.68 -9.82 -8.28
N GLY A 111 -10.43 -8.81 -7.44
CA GLY A 111 -11.30 -8.46 -6.32
C GLY A 111 -11.31 -9.47 -5.15
N LYS A 112 -10.47 -10.51 -5.20
CA LYS A 112 -10.36 -11.54 -4.16
C LYS A 112 -9.06 -11.41 -3.38
N HIS A 113 -9.01 -12.11 -2.24
CA HIS A 113 -7.84 -12.24 -1.38
C HIS A 113 -7.23 -13.62 -1.54
N VAL A 114 -5.94 -13.73 -1.24
CA VAL A 114 -5.23 -15.01 -1.22
C VAL A 114 -5.01 -15.38 0.24
N HIS A 115 -5.35 -16.62 0.60
CA HIS A 115 -5.25 -17.17 1.95
C HIS A 115 -4.21 -18.30 1.98
N HIS A 116 -3.42 -18.34 3.05
CA HIS A 116 -2.55 -19.47 3.40
C HIS A 116 -3.32 -20.42 4.32
N LYS A 117 -3.49 -21.67 3.90
CA LYS A 117 -4.31 -22.67 4.62
C LYS A 117 -3.74 -23.05 5.97
N ASP A 118 -2.42 -23.05 6.09
CA ASP A 118 -1.69 -23.33 7.33
C ASP A 118 -1.51 -22.12 8.25
N GLY A 119 -1.92 -20.92 7.80
CA GLY A 119 -1.75 -19.68 8.55
C GLY A 119 -0.34 -19.07 8.51
N HIS A 120 0.61 -19.66 7.77
CA HIS A 120 1.98 -19.18 7.66
C HIS A 120 2.18 -18.38 6.35
N GLN A 121 2.28 -17.06 6.48
CA GLN A 121 2.33 -16.10 5.36
C GLN A 121 3.57 -16.23 4.46
N PHE A 122 4.62 -16.89 4.96
CA PHE A 122 5.85 -17.17 4.22
C PHE A 122 5.83 -18.51 3.48
N HIS A 123 4.86 -19.40 3.75
CA HIS A 123 4.79 -20.72 3.11
C HIS A 123 4.05 -20.63 1.76
N ASN A 124 4.78 -20.14 0.75
CA ASN A 124 4.25 -19.89 -0.60
C ASN A 124 4.36 -21.12 -1.51
N THR A 125 3.48 -22.11 -1.32
CA THR A 125 3.31 -23.26 -2.24
C THR A 125 1.95 -23.22 -2.92
N PHE A 126 1.82 -23.83 -4.10
CA PHE A 126 0.55 -23.87 -4.81
C PHE A 126 -0.54 -24.56 -3.97
N GLU A 127 -0.19 -25.55 -3.19
CA GLU A 127 -1.08 -26.36 -2.37
C GLU A 127 -1.59 -25.58 -1.15
N ASN A 128 -0.73 -24.72 -0.59
CA ASN A 128 -1.03 -23.94 0.61
C ASN A 128 -1.80 -22.64 0.33
N ILE A 129 -1.81 -22.15 -0.92
CA ILE A 129 -2.57 -20.95 -1.28
C ILE A 129 -3.96 -21.25 -1.86
N GLU A 130 -4.92 -20.41 -1.50
CA GLU A 130 -6.26 -20.41 -2.07
C GLU A 130 -6.80 -18.99 -2.26
N VAL A 131 -7.75 -18.83 -3.17
CA VAL A 131 -8.34 -17.54 -3.48
C VAL A 131 -9.74 -17.48 -2.89
N VAL A 132 -9.93 -16.58 -1.93
CA VAL A 132 -11.16 -16.46 -1.14
C VAL A 132 -11.71 -15.04 -1.22
N SER A 133 -12.99 -14.87 -0.87
CA SER A 133 -13.56 -13.53 -0.74
C SER A 133 -12.89 -12.75 0.40
N ARG A 134 -12.92 -11.42 0.35
CA ARG A 134 -12.39 -10.57 1.44
C ARG A 134 -13.05 -10.88 2.78
N THR A 135 -14.36 -11.12 2.77
CA THR A 135 -15.14 -11.44 3.97
C THR A 135 -14.71 -12.77 4.57
N GLU A 136 -14.56 -13.78 3.73
CA GLU A 136 -14.12 -15.11 4.11
C GLU A 136 -12.68 -15.11 4.63
N HIS A 137 -11.77 -14.43 3.94
CA HIS A 137 -10.39 -14.25 4.38
C HIS A 137 -10.33 -13.69 5.81
N LYS A 138 -11.10 -12.63 6.09
CA LYS A 138 -11.17 -12.03 7.42
C LYS A 138 -11.74 -12.99 8.48
N ALA A 139 -12.74 -13.79 8.11
CA ALA A 139 -13.32 -14.79 9.00
C ALA A 139 -12.31 -15.89 9.37
N ARG A 140 -11.57 -16.42 8.38
CA ARG A 140 -10.56 -17.47 8.58
C ARG A 140 -9.41 -17.00 9.46
N HIS A 141 -8.88 -15.78 9.24
CA HIS A 141 -7.86 -15.20 10.13
C HIS A 141 -8.37 -15.00 11.56
N LYS A 142 -9.65 -14.64 11.74
CA LYS A 142 -10.24 -14.53 13.07
C LYS A 142 -10.35 -15.91 13.75
N GLN A 143 -10.66 -16.95 13.00
CA GLN A 143 -10.73 -18.32 13.48
C GLN A 143 -9.33 -18.83 13.89
N MET A 144 -8.34 -18.73 13.01
CA MET A 144 -6.96 -19.15 13.30
C MET A 144 -6.38 -18.46 14.54
N ARG A 145 -6.61 -17.15 14.72
CA ARG A 145 -6.17 -16.43 15.92
C ARG A 145 -6.81 -16.98 17.20
N ARG A 146 -8.05 -17.44 17.14
CA ARG A 146 -8.72 -18.08 18.29
C ARG A 146 -8.13 -19.46 18.56
N GLU A 147 -7.88 -20.25 17.52
CA GLU A 147 -7.29 -21.59 17.63
C GLU A 147 -5.88 -21.52 18.22
N LEU A 148 -5.03 -20.60 17.73
CA LEU A 148 -3.69 -20.35 18.27
C LEU A 148 -3.72 -19.87 19.73
N ALA A 149 -4.66 -18.98 20.09
CA ALA A 149 -4.82 -18.54 21.47
C ALA A 149 -5.26 -19.69 22.39
N ASN A 150 -6.12 -20.60 21.91
CA ASN A 150 -6.55 -21.77 22.66
C ASN A 150 -5.44 -22.81 22.81
N HIS A 151 -4.60 -23.00 21.79
CA HIS A 151 -3.46 -23.94 21.85
C HIS A 151 -2.36 -23.44 22.78
N SER A 152 -2.08 -22.13 22.78
CA SER A 152 -1.17 -21.49 23.75
C SER A 152 -1.64 -21.63 25.21
N LEU A 153 -2.94 -21.84 25.44
CA LEU A 153 -3.51 -22.06 26.77
C LEU A 153 -3.46 -23.54 27.20
N SER A 154 -3.53 -24.50 26.26
CA SER A 154 -3.40 -25.93 26.56
C SER A 154 -1.96 -26.31 26.90
N ASP A 155 -0.98 -25.75 26.19
CA ASP A 155 0.45 -26.04 26.42
C ASP A 155 0.93 -25.53 27.79
N TYR A 156 0.27 -24.51 28.36
CA TYR A 156 0.57 -23.98 29.70
C TYR A 156 -0.04 -24.82 30.83
N SER A 157 -1.09 -25.61 30.54
CA SER A 157 -1.69 -26.52 31.53
C SER A 157 -0.96 -27.86 31.66
N GLU A 158 -0.34 -28.35 30.58
CA GLU A 158 0.41 -29.62 30.59
C GLU A 158 1.81 -29.50 31.20
N SER A 159 2.38 -28.28 31.30
CA SER A 159 3.69 -28.05 31.91
C SER A 159 3.66 -27.88 33.45
N LYS A 160 2.55 -28.22 34.11
CA LYS A 160 2.34 -28.06 35.57
C LYS A 160 2.05 -29.36 36.32
N GLU A 161 2.16 -30.52 35.68
CA GLU A 161 2.22 -31.82 36.34
C GLU A 161 3.67 -32.32 36.43
#